data_AF-A0A4Y9J2S6-F1
#
_entry.id   AF-A0A4Y9J2S6-F1
#
_cell.length_a   1.000
_cell.length_b   1.000
_cell.length_c   1.000
_cell.angle_alpha   90.00
_cell.angle_beta   90.00
_cell.angle_gamma   90.00
#
_symmetry.space_group_name_H-M   'P 1'
#
loop_
_entity.id
_entity.type
_entity.pdbx_description
1 polymer ?
#
loop_
_entity_poly.entity_id
_entity_poly.type
_entity_poly.pdbx_seq_one_letter_code
_entity_poly.pdbx_strand_id
1 'polypeptide(L)'
;MRIVFIAIFTLLAIVGVQAKTLVVYYSYTNNVERIVDELSKKIDADVLEVEPAQKGLDYAADNYAIGSAQIASIRNNPADAASYPAIDPVNVNLSEYDCIIIGAPLWWSNMAAPLQTFLFQYGREMAGKKIGLIGSSASSGISGVEADAKRLIPGGDFLSPSLWIRSTQTSNAGAMLDDWLKDINYDNLTAGVGHISTDSDERYTVYVLSGARLLSEAGSVAGLSAGIYIINGKKTIISK
;
A
#
# COMPACT_ATOMS: atom_id res chain seq x y z
N MET A 1 40.89 43.23 -17.76
CA MET A 1 40.55 42.01 -16.98
C MET A 1 39.24 41.45 -17.50
N ARG A 2 39.24 40.25 -18.09
CA ARG A 2 38.03 39.55 -18.52
C ARG A 2 37.54 38.71 -17.35
N ILE A 3 36.38 39.02 -16.80
CA ILE A 3 35.72 38.22 -15.76
C ILE A 3 34.99 37.09 -16.49
N VAL A 4 35.48 35.86 -16.35
CA VAL A 4 34.83 34.65 -16.85
C VAL A 4 33.83 34.19 -15.79
N PHE A 5 32.53 34.29 -16.09
CA PHE A 5 31.49 33.68 -15.26
C PHE A 5 31.41 32.19 -15.59
N ILE A 6 31.86 31.33 -14.67
CA ILE A 6 31.62 29.89 -14.73
C ILE A 6 30.24 29.66 -14.12
N ALA A 7 29.23 29.42 -14.95
CA ALA A 7 27.92 28.98 -14.50
C ALA A 7 27.98 27.50 -14.10
N ILE A 8 28.03 27.23 -12.79
CA ILE A 8 27.87 25.89 -12.23
C ILE A 8 26.37 25.55 -12.31
N PHE A 9 25.99 24.71 -13.26
CA PHE A 9 24.66 24.08 -13.29
C PHE A 9 24.66 22.93 -12.28
N THR A 10 24.24 23.19 -11.05
CA THR A 10 23.86 22.13 -10.11
C THR A 10 22.57 21.48 -10.63
N LEU A 11 22.71 20.27 -11.16
CA LEU A 11 21.60 19.37 -11.48
C LEU A 11 20.92 18.97 -10.17
N LEU A 12 19.88 19.70 -9.76
CA LEU A 12 19.01 19.27 -8.68
C LEU A 12 18.18 18.09 -9.24
N ALA A 13 18.61 16.87 -8.95
CA ALA A 13 17.77 15.70 -9.20
C ALA A 13 16.50 15.88 -8.36
N ILE A 14 15.37 16.14 -9.03
CA ILE A 14 14.07 16.02 -8.41
C ILE A 14 13.94 14.53 -8.10
N VAL A 15 14.21 14.14 -6.86
CA VAL A 15 13.82 12.82 -6.37
C VAL A 15 12.29 12.86 -6.35
N GLY A 16 11.67 12.40 -7.42
CA GLY A 16 10.26 12.05 -7.36
C GLY A 16 10.14 10.96 -6.32
N VAL A 17 9.45 11.25 -5.20
CA VAL A 17 9.06 10.20 -4.28
C VAL A 17 7.98 9.40 -5.00
N GLN A 18 8.38 8.32 -5.67
CA GLN A 18 7.45 7.33 -6.20
C GLN A 18 6.86 6.61 -4.98
N ALA A 19 5.54 6.49 -4.93
CA ALA A 19 4.90 5.78 -3.83
C ALA A 19 5.30 4.30 -3.88
N LYS A 20 5.86 3.78 -2.78
CA LYS A 20 6.41 2.41 -2.74
C LYS A 20 5.33 1.44 -2.28
N THR A 21 5.24 0.28 -2.94
CA THR A 21 4.27 -0.77 -2.61
C THR A 21 4.96 -1.99 -2.02
N LEU A 22 4.37 -2.53 -0.95
CA LEU A 22 4.71 -3.84 -0.40
C LEU A 22 3.56 -4.81 -0.64
N VAL A 23 3.85 -5.98 -1.21
CA VAL A 23 2.91 -7.11 -1.25
C VAL A 23 3.27 -8.07 -0.12
N VAL A 24 2.36 -8.22 0.85
CA VAL A 24 2.50 -9.21 1.93
C VAL A 24 1.50 -10.32 1.74
N TYR A 25 1.92 -11.57 1.84
CA TYR A 25 1.00 -12.69 1.69
C TYR A 25 1.39 -13.91 2.51
N TYR A 26 0.47 -14.87 2.56
CA TYR A 26 0.73 -16.22 3.02
C TYR A 26 0.12 -17.23 2.04
N SER A 27 0.78 -18.36 1.83
CA SER A 27 0.28 -19.40 0.93
C SER A 27 0.62 -20.81 1.42
N TYR A 28 -0.40 -21.60 1.78
CA TYR A 28 -0.17 -23.01 2.12
C TYR A 28 -0.14 -23.92 0.88
N THR A 29 -1.13 -23.79 -0.02
CA THR A 29 -1.27 -24.65 -1.21
C THR A 29 -0.91 -23.94 -2.52
N ASN A 30 -0.07 -22.91 -2.47
CA ASN A 30 0.45 -22.16 -3.63
C ASN A 30 -0.60 -21.44 -4.51
N ASN A 31 -1.83 -21.30 -4.05
CA ASN A 31 -2.85 -20.54 -4.78
C ASN A 31 -2.62 -19.02 -4.68
N VAL A 32 -2.30 -18.53 -3.47
CA VAL A 32 -2.03 -17.11 -3.25
C VAL A 32 -0.66 -16.74 -3.80
N GLU A 33 0.35 -17.60 -3.61
CA GLU A 33 1.67 -17.51 -4.26
C GLU A 33 1.53 -17.19 -5.74
N ARG A 34 0.79 -18.04 -6.48
CA ARG A 34 0.57 -17.86 -7.92
C ARG A 34 -0.08 -16.52 -8.27
N ILE A 35 -1.01 -16.05 -7.45
CA ILE A 35 -1.67 -14.75 -7.68
C ILE A 35 -0.65 -13.62 -7.46
N VAL A 36 0.18 -13.71 -6.42
CA VAL A 36 1.22 -12.73 -6.12
C VAL A 36 2.31 -12.73 -7.19
N ASP A 37 2.74 -13.90 -7.68
CA ASP A 37 3.66 -14.01 -8.82
C ASP A 37 3.15 -13.29 -10.07
N GLU A 38 1.85 -13.41 -10.36
CA GLU A 38 1.23 -12.71 -11.48
C GLU A 38 1.11 -11.19 -11.22
N LEU A 39 0.88 -10.78 -9.98
CA LEU A 39 0.84 -9.37 -9.59
C LEU A 39 2.22 -8.71 -9.71
N SER A 40 3.28 -9.37 -9.23
CA SER A 40 4.66 -8.87 -9.26
C SER A 40 5.21 -8.68 -10.68
N LYS A 41 4.61 -9.32 -11.68
CA LYS A 41 4.92 -9.07 -13.11
C LYS A 41 4.29 -7.78 -13.65
N LYS A 42 3.29 -7.23 -12.95
CA LYS A 42 2.46 -6.11 -13.38
C LYS A 42 2.80 -4.80 -12.67
N ILE A 43 3.31 -4.88 -11.44
CA ILE A 43 3.62 -3.72 -10.61
C ILE A 43 5.05 -3.79 -10.08
N ASP A 44 5.65 -2.61 -9.87
CA ASP A 44 6.91 -2.48 -9.14
C ASP A 44 6.59 -2.48 -7.63
N ALA A 45 6.92 -3.57 -6.95
CA ALA A 45 6.64 -3.76 -5.53
C ALA A 45 7.65 -4.71 -4.88
N ASP A 46 7.93 -4.46 -3.60
CA ASP A 46 8.62 -5.44 -2.76
C ASP A 46 7.63 -6.54 -2.36
N VAL A 47 8.13 -7.76 -2.18
CA VAL A 47 7.30 -8.93 -1.84
C VAL A 47 7.79 -9.56 -0.55
N LEU A 48 6.86 -9.85 0.36
CA LEU A 48 7.10 -10.51 1.64
C LEU A 48 6.13 -11.69 1.81
N GLU A 49 6.67 -12.91 1.85
CA GLU A 49 5.92 -14.08 2.29
C GLU A 49 6.00 -14.22 3.82
N VAL A 50 4.86 -14.39 4.47
CA VAL A 50 4.75 -14.66 5.90
C VAL A 50 4.77 -16.16 6.12
N GLU A 51 5.85 -16.70 6.67
CA GLU A 51 5.94 -18.12 6.99
C GLU A 51 5.63 -18.43 8.46
N PRO A 52 4.99 -19.58 8.78
CA PRO A 52 4.94 -20.09 10.14
C PRO A 52 6.33 -20.39 10.70
N ALA A 53 6.53 -20.13 12.01
CA ALA A 53 7.77 -20.49 12.70
C ALA A 53 7.98 -22.00 12.79
N GLN A 54 6.88 -22.76 12.94
CA GLN A 54 6.93 -24.22 12.87
C GLN A 54 7.11 -24.66 11.41
N LYS A 55 8.26 -25.24 11.10
CA LYS A 55 8.59 -25.74 9.76
C LYS A 55 8.00 -27.13 9.50
N GLY A 56 7.73 -27.41 8.22
CA GLY A 56 7.17 -28.69 7.79
C GLY A 56 5.72 -28.92 8.20
N LEU A 57 4.96 -27.85 8.46
CA LEU A 57 3.53 -27.93 8.76
C LEU A 57 2.77 -28.47 7.55
N ASP A 58 2.22 -29.67 7.70
CA ASP A 58 1.23 -30.22 6.80
C ASP A 58 -0.16 -30.09 7.42
N TYR A 59 -0.85 -28.98 7.14
CA TYR A 59 -2.21 -28.77 7.65
C TYR A 59 -3.18 -29.86 7.17
N ALA A 60 -2.97 -30.45 5.99
CA ALA A 60 -3.86 -31.47 5.44
C ALA A 60 -3.70 -32.84 6.14
N ALA A 61 -2.56 -33.11 6.79
CA ALA A 61 -2.24 -34.41 7.40
C ALA A 61 -3.28 -34.88 8.44
N ASP A 62 -3.94 -33.95 9.13
CA ASP A 62 -4.97 -34.22 10.13
C ASP A 62 -6.27 -33.48 9.83
N ASN A 63 -6.72 -33.55 8.57
CA ASN A 63 -7.95 -32.91 8.11
C ASN A 63 -8.06 -31.43 8.53
N TYR A 64 -6.95 -30.70 8.48
CA TYR A 64 -6.86 -29.28 8.83
C TYR A 64 -7.14 -28.95 10.30
N ALA A 65 -7.04 -29.91 11.23
CA ALA A 65 -7.27 -29.70 12.66
C ALA A 65 -6.40 -28.58 13.25
N ILE A 66 -5.11 -28.52 12.89
CA ILE A 66 -4.20 -27.47 13.35
C ILE A 66 -4.67 -26.08 12.92
N GLY A 67 -5.02 -25.92 11.63
CA GLY A 67 -5.48 -24.63 11.10
C GLY A 67 -6.82 -24.22 11.72
N SER A 68 -7.72 -25.18 11.93
CA SER A 68 -9.02 -24.94 12.56
C SER A 68 -8.85 -24.47 14.01
N ALA A 69 -7.96 -25.12 14.76
CA ALA A 69 -7.64 -24.76 16.14
C ALA A 69 -7.00 -23.37 16.23
N GLN A 70 -6.09 -23.01 15.30
CA GLN A 70 -5.51 -21.67 15.23
C GLN A 70 -6.58 -20.59 14.98
N ILE A 71 -7.49 -20.81 14.02
CA ILE A 71 -8.58 -19.87 13.75
C ILE A 71 -9.54 -19.76 14.94
N ALA A 72 -9.87 -20.87 15.60
CA ALA A 72 -10.71 -20.88 16.79
C ALA A 72 -10.05 -20.11 17.95
N SER A 73 -8.75 -20.30 18.16
CA SER A 73 -7.96 -19.58 19.17
C SER A 73 -8.06 -18.06 18.98
N ILE A 74 -7.79 -17.56 17.77
CA ILE A 74 -7.87 -16.13 17.44
C ILE A 74 -9.29 -15.60 17.63
N ARG A 75 -10.31 -16.33 17.15
CA ARG A 75 -11.72 -15.90 17.32
C ARG A 75 -12.13 -15.77 18.77
N ASN A 76 -11.70 -16.70 19.62
CA ASN A 76 -12.07 -16.72 21.02
C ASN A 76 -11.35 -15.62 21.82
N ASN A 77 -10.12 -15.27 21.44
CA ASN A 77 -9.28 -14.31 22.17
C ASN A 77 -8.56 -13.31 21.24
N PRO A 78 -9.27 -12.52 20.42
CA PRO A 78 -8.67 -11.73 19.34
C PRO A 78 -7.79 -10.55 19.80
N ALA A 79 -7.81 -10.22 21.10
CA ALA A 79 -6.96 -9.21 21.71
C ALA A 79 -5.71 -9.80 22.38
N ASP A 80 -5.63 -11.13 22.51
CA ASP A 80 -4.52 -11.82 23.16
C ASP A 80 -3.49 -12.26 22.12
N ALA A 81 -2.25 -11.80 22.27
CA ALA A 81 -1.13 -12.19 21.43
C ALA A 81 -0.88 -13.71 21.44
N ALA A 82 -1.15 -14.39 22.56
CA ALA A 82 -0.99 -15.84 22.68
C ALA A 82 -2.00 -16.63 21.84
N SER A 83 -3.07 -15.99 21.35
CA SER A 83 -4.05 -16.63 20.49
C SER A 83 -3.57 -16.84 19.05
N TYR A 84 -2.51 -16.12 18.65
CA TYR A 84 -1.95 -16.10 17.31
C TYR A 84 -0.77 -17.09 17.17
N PRO A 85 -0.70 -17.90 16.10
CA PRO A 85 0.43 -18.79 15.90
C PRO A 85 1.71 -18.01 15.59
N ALA A 86 2.86 -18.51 16.06
CA ALA A 86 4.14 -17.89 15.76
C ALA A 86 4.48 -17.97 14.27
N ILE A 87 5.04 -16.87 13.76
CA ILE A 87 5.59 -16.73 12.41
C ILE A 87 7.09 -16.51 12.49
N ASP A 88 7.79 -16.71 11.37
CA ASP A 88 9.18 -16.34 11.26
C ASP A 88 9.39 -14.84 11.57
N PRO A 89 10.55 -14.44 12.11
CA PRO A 89 10.86 -13.03 12.30
C PRO A 89 10.81 -12.28 10.98
N VAL A 90 10.04 -11.18 10.94
CA VAL A 90 9.96 -10.31 9.78
C VAL A 90 10.80 -9.06 10.02
N ASN A 91 11.70 -8.77 9.09
CA ASN A 91 12.49 -7.54 9.07
C ASN A 91 12.08 -6.67 7.88
N VAL A 92 10.98 -5.93 8.04
CA VAL A 92 10.50 -4.95 7.06
C VAL A 92 10.32 -3.60 7.75
N ASN A 93 10.79 -2.53 7.10
CA ASN A 93 10.52 -1.17 7.55
C ASN A 93 9.25 -0.63 6.87
N LEU A 94 8.11 -0.71 7.56
CA LEU A 94 6.83 -0.29 6.99
C LEU A 94 6.73 1.22 6.71
N SER A 95 7.64 2.04 7.25
CA SER A 95 7.66 3.47 6.97
C SER A 95 8.03 3.80 5.53
N GLU A 96 8.67 2.87 4.81
CA GLU A 96 9.10 3.07 3.42
C GLU A 96 7.97 2.93 2.40
N TYR A 97 6.82 2.40 2.81
CA TYR A 97 5.72 2.06 1.90
C TYR A 97 4.52 2.96 2.11
N ASP A 98 3.90 3.38 1.02
CA ASP A 98 2.65 4.14 1.02
C ASP A 98 1.44 3.23 0.76
N CYS A 99 1.68 2.11 0.07
CA CYS A 99 0.68 1.11 -0.28
C CYS A 99 1.11 -0.28 0.21
N ILE A 100 0.17 -1.03 0.77
CA ILE A 100 0.35 -2.41 1.20
C ILE A 100 -0.76 -3.24 0.58
N ILE A 101 -0.40 -4.24 -0.23
CA ILE A 101 -1.33 -5.22 -0.79
C ILE A 101 -1.21 -6.51 0.02
N ILE A 102 -2.33 -7.02 0.51
CA ILE A 102 -2.40 -8.19 1.38
C ILE A 102 -3.04 -9.35 0.61
N GLY A 103 -2.28 -10.42 0.40
CA GLY A 103 -2.73 -11.67 -0.22
C GLY A 103 -3.02 -12.75 0.82
N ALA A 104 -4.26 -13.21 0.92
CA ALA A 104 -4.68 -14.15 1.95
C ALA A 104 -5.45 -15.36 1.40
N PRO A 105 -5.14 -16.59 1.85
CA PRO A 105 -6.09 -17.68 1.75
C PRO A 105 -7.18 -17.49 2.81
N LEU A 106 -8.40 -17.93 2.47
CA LEU A 106 -9.53 -17.94 3.41
C LEU A 106 -9.63 -19.30 4.10
N TRP A 107 -9.55 -19.27 5.43
CA TRP A 107 -9.59 -20.43 6.32
C TRP A 107 -10.82 -20.33 7.23
N TRP A 108 -11.78 -21.23 7.05
CA TRP A 108 -13.07 -21.27 7.76
C TRP A 108 -13.82 -19.92 7.80
N SER A 109 -13.76 -19.10 6.75
CA SER A 109 -14.35 -17.73 6.69
C SER A 109 -13.57 -16.65 7.42
N ASN A 110 -12.28 -16.88 7.71
CA ASN A 110 -11.33 -15.88 8.20
C ASN A 110 -10.11 -15.80 7.29
N MET A 111 -9.32 -14.75 7.44
CA MET A 111 -7.95 -14.71 6.93
C MET A 111 -7.12 -15.84 7.57
N ALA A 112 -6.24 -16.49 6.81
CA ALA A 112 -5.36 -17.53 7.35
C ALA A 112 -4.55 -17.03 8.56
N ALA A 113 -4.41 -17.88 9.57
CA ALA A 113 -3.88 -17.50 10.88
C ALA A 113 -2.45 -16.91 10.86
N PRO A 114 -1.47 -17.45 10.08
CA PRO A 114 -0.13 -16.86 10.01
C PRO A 114 -0.14 -15.39 9.55
N LEU A 115 -0.98 -15.06 8.55
CA LEU A 115 -1.09 -13.68 8.07
C LEU A 115 -1.81 -12.78 9.07
N GLN A 116 -2.79 -13.31 9.80
CA GLN A 116 -3.38 -12.57 10.92
C GLN A 116 -2.35 -12.25 12.01
N THR A 117 -1.40 -13.14 12.29
CA THR A 117 -0.29 -12.87 13.22
C THR A 117 0.53 -11.67 12.74
N PHE A 118 0.92 -11.65 11.47
CA PHE A 118 1.65 -10.52 10.90
C PHE A 118 0.86 -9.21 11.07
N LEU A 119 -0.42 -9.19 10.69
CA LEU A 119 -1.23 -7.97 10.85
C LEU A 119 -1.49 -7.59 12.31
N PHE A 120 -1.53 -8.56 13.23
CA PHE A 120 -1.65 -8.26 14.66
C PHE A 120 -0.40 -7.55 15.20
N GLN A 121 0.79 -7.95 14.74
CA GLN A 121 2.05 -7.36 15.15
C GLN A 121 2.28 -5.99 14.52
N TYR A 122 2.02 -5.85 13.21
CA TYR A 122 2.46 -4.70 12.43
C TYR A 122 1.32 -3.80 11.91
N GLY A 123 0.06 -4.23 12.01
CA GLY A 123 -1.07 -3.53 11.38
C GLY A 123 -1.30 -2.10 11.88
N ARG A 124 -0.87 -1.78 13.11
CA ARG A 124 -0.93 -0.40 13.63
C ARG A 124 0.00 0.56 12.89
N GLU A 125 1.13 0.08 12.37
CA GLU A 125 2.09 0.88 11.60
C GLU A 125 1.58 1.20 10.19
N MET A 126 0.49 0.56 9.78
CA MET A 126 -0.14 0.75 8.46
C MET A 126 -1.22 1.84 8.48
N ALA A 127 -1.36 2.59 9.57
CA ALA A 127 -2.30 3.71 9.64
C ALA A 127 -1.98 4.78 8.57
N GLY A 128 -3.01 5.25 7.86
CA GLY A 128 -2.89 6.22 6.77
C GLY A 128 -2.32 5.68 5.46
N LYS A 129 -1.91 4.40 5.41
CA LYS A 129 -1.43 3.75 4.19
C LYS A 129 -2.58 3.18 3.38
N LYS A 130 -2.40 3.09 2.06
CA LYS A 130 -3.37 2.43 1.16
C LYS A 130 -3.31 0.93 1.34
N ILE A 131 -4.45 0.29 1.56
CA ILE A 131 -4.53 -1.16 1.80
C ILE A 131 -5.33 -1.85 0.70
N GLY A 132 -4.67 -2.62 -0.14
CA GLY A 132 -5.30 -3.50 -1.13
C GLY A 132 -5.49 -4.91 -0.56
N LEU A 133 -6.63 -5.55 -0.85
CA LEU A 133 -6.91 -6.91 -0.37
C LEU A 133 -7.14 -7.87 -1.53
N ILE A 134 -6.43 -8.99 -1.50
CA ILE A 134 -6.59 -10.12 -2.41
C ILE A 134 -6.88 -11.37 -1.55
N GLY A 135 -7.99 -12.03 -1.83
CA GLY A 135 -8.42 -13.23 -1.13
C GLY A 135 -8.55 -14.41 -2.09
N SER A 136 -8.13 -15.60 -1.66
CA SER A 136 -8.39 -16.84 -2.40
C SER A 136 -9.04 -17.93 -1.54
N SER A 137 -10.01 -18.62 -2.14
CA SER A 137 -10.76 -19.70 -1.50
C SER A 137 -11.35 -20.62 -2.57
N ALA A 138 -11.87 -21.79 -2.20
CA ALA A 138 -12.62 -22.61 -3.15
C ALA A 138 -13.99 -21.98 -3.50
N SER A 139 -14.77 -21.63 -2.47
CA SER A 139 -16.18 -21.28 -2.63
C SER A 139 -16.63 -20.01 -1.91
N SER A 140 -15.99 -19.66 -0.79
CA SER A 140 -16.42 -18.58 0.11
C SER A 140 -15.85 -17.22 -0.30
N GLY A 141 -16.70 -16.20 -0.39
CA GLY A 141 -16.27 -14.84 -0.74
C GLY A 141 -15.30 -14.22 0.27
N ILE A 142 -14.70 -13.10 -0.11
CA ILE A 142 -13.59 -12.44 0.63
C ILE A 142 -13.99 -11.72 1.93
N SER A 143 -15.28 -11.57 2.23
CA SER A 143 -15.76 -10.71 3.34
C SER A 143 -15.13 -11.03 4.71
N GLY A 144 -14.81 -12.29 4.99
CA GLY A 144 -14.08 -12.69 6.20
C GLY A 144 -12.67 -12.12 6.28
N VAL A 145 -11.95 -12.11 5.16
CA VAL A 145 -10.62 -11.50 5.04
C VAL A 145 -10.71 -9.99 5.22
N GLU A 146 -11.71 -9.34 4.64
CA GLU A 146 -11.93 -7.90 4.80
C GLU A 146 -12.20 -7.52 6.25
N ALA A 147 -13.02 -8.32 6.96
CA ALA A 147 -13.34 -8.09 8.36
C ALA A 147 -12.09 -8.23 9.26
N ASP A 148 -11.28 -9.27 9.04
CA ASP A 148 -10.02 -9.46 9.77
C ASP A 148 -9.03 -8.34 9.48
N ALA A 149 -8.87 -7.94 8.22
CA ALA A 149 -7.96 -6.86 7.86
C ALA A 149 -8.35 -5.53 8.51
N LYS A 150 -9.64 -5.15 8.47
CA LYS A 150 -10.15 -3.93 9.12
C LYS A 150 -9.95 -3.94 10.63
N ARG A 151 -10.13 -5.10 11.27
CA ARG A 151 -9.89 -5.27 12.71
C ARG A 151 -8.40 -5.12 13.07
N LEU A 152 -7.51 -5.67 12.25
CA LEU A 152 -6.07 -5.71 12.52
C LEU A 152 -5.34 -4.44 12.04
N ILE A 153 -5.93 -3.70 11.10
CA ILE A 153 -5.41 -2.44 10.53
C ILE A 153 -6.47 -1.33 10.70
N PRO A 154 -6.76 -0.91 11.95
CA PRO A 154 -7.88 0.01 12.22
C PRO A 154 -7.72 1.42 11.62
N GLY A 155 -6.50 1.82 11.24
CA GLY A 155 -6.21 3.12 10.64
C GLY A 155 -5.90 3.09 9.15
N GLY A 156 -6.04 1.94 8.48
CA GLY A 156 -5.69 1.79 7.06
C GLY A 156 -6.73 2.39 6.11
N ASP A 157 -6.26 2.94 5.00
CA ASP A 157 -7.11 3.44 3.91
C ASP A 157 -7.39 2.29 2.94
N PHE A 158 -8.46 1.53 3.21
CA PHE A 158 -8.82 0.36 2.40
C PHE A 158 -9.27 0.77 0.99
N LEU A 159 -8.56 0.24 0.00
CA LEU A 159 -8.91 0.35 -1.41
C LEU A 159 -10.12 -0.55 -1.71
N SER A 160 -10.96 -0.11 -2.66
CA SER A 160 -12.16 -0.83 -3.06
C SER A 160 -12.21 -0.91 -4.59
N PRO A 161 -12.62 -2.06 -5.16
CA PRO A 161 -13.03 -3.29 -4.48
C PRO A 161 -11.84 -4.13 -3.98
N SER A 162 -12.09 -5.05 -3.04
CA SER A 162 -11.17 -6.15 -2.75
C SER A 162 -11.28 -7.21 -3.86
N LEU A 163 -10.17 -7.88 -4.20
CA LEU A 163 -10.14 -8.91 -5.24
C LEU A 163 -10.32 -10.30 -4.65
N TRP A 164 -11.36 -11.00 -5.07
CA TRP A 164 -11.54 -12.42 -4.76
C TRP A 164 -11.27 -13.30 -5.98
N ILE A 165 -10.34 -14.24 -5.85
CA ILE A 165 -10.03 -15.23 -6.89
C ILE A 165 -10.25 -16.63 -6.34
N ARG A 166 -11.14 -17.41 -6.94
CA ARG A 166 -11.31 -18.81 -6.53
C ARG A 166 -10.06 -19.63 -6.83
N SER A 167 -9.81 -20.68 -6.06
CA SER A 167 -8.67 -21.58 -6.30
C SER A 167 -8.65 -22.15 -7.73
N THR A 168 -9.83 -22.42 -8.30
CA THR A 168 -10.02 -22.88 -9.69
C THR A 168 -9.78 -21.81 -10.76
N GLN A 169 -9.68 -20.54 -10.37
CA GLN A 169 -9.47 -19.39 -11.26
C GLN A 169 -8.04 -18.86 -11.23
N THR A 170 -7.15 -19.43 -10.42
CA THR A 170 -5.77 -18.92 -10.26
C THR A 170 -4.95 -18.93 -11.55
N SER A 171 -5.27 -19.80 -12.52
CA SER A 171 -4.68 -19.76 -13.86
C SER A 171 -5.07 -18.53 -14.68
N ASN A 172 -6.18 -17.87 -14.35
CA ASN A 172 -6.65 -16.62 -14.95
C ASN A 172 -6.35 -15.39 -14.06
N ALA A 173 -5.51 -15.53 -13.04
CA ALA A 173 -5.22 -14.45 -12.10
C ALA A 173 -4.70 -13.19 -12.81
N GLY A 174 -3.87 -13.34 -13.84
CA GLY A 174 -3.33 -12.22 -14.62
C GLY A 174 -4.40 -11.26 -15.14
N ALA A 175 -5.44 -11.77 -15.80
CA ALA A 175 -6.52 -10.93 -16.33
C ALA A 175 -7.35 -10.28 -15.21
N MET A 176 -7.63 -11.04 -14.14
CA MET A 176 -8.39 -10.53 -13.00
C MET A 176 -7.63 -9.42 -12.25
N LEU A 177 -6.29 -9.52 -12.19
CA LEU A 177 -5.42 -8.50 -11.62
C LEU A 177 -5.38 -7.24 -12.50
N ASP A 178 -5.37 -7.39 -13.83
CA ASP A 178 -5.40 -6.23 -14.74
C ASP A 178 -6.68 -5.41 -14.55
N ASP A 179 -7.82 -6.06 -14.36
CA ASP A 179 -9.08 -5.37 -14.11
C ASP A 179 -9.11 -4.77 -12.71
N TRP A 180 -8.66 -5.53 -11.71
CA TRP A 180 -8.61 -5.05 -10.33
C TRP A 180 -7.71 -3.84 -10.12
N LEU A 181 -6.50 -3.82 -10.71
CA LEU A 181 -5.58 -2.69 -10.63
C LEU A 181 -6.19 -1.39 -11.19
N LYS A 182 -7.02 -1.50 -12.24
CA LYS A 182 -7.79 -0.36 -12.78
C LYS A 182 -8.88 0.07 -11.82
N ASP A 183 -9.63 -0.89 -11.26
CA ASP A 183 -10.74 -0.61 -10.35
C ASP A 183 -10.27 0.10 -9.07
N ILE A 184 -9.13 -0.28 -8.51
CA ILE A 184 -8.53 0.39 -7.35
C ILE A 184 -7.72 1.64 -7.73
N ASN A 185 -7.66 1.97 -9.02
CA ASN A 185 -6.93 3.11 -9.57
C ASN A 185 -5.44 3.14 -9.21
N TYR A 186 -4.76 1.99 -9.27
CA TYR A 186 -3.40 1.79 -8.78
C TYR A 186 -2.36 2.74 -9.41
N ASP A 187 -2.49 3.03 -10.71
CA ASP A 187 -1.57 3.93 -11.43
C ASP A 187 -1.55 5.35 -10.82
N ASN A 188 -2.69 5.82 -10.33
CA ASN A 188 -2.78 7.13 -9.66
C ASN A 188 -2.31 7.10 -8.20
N LEU A 189 -2.23 5.92 -7.58
CA LEU A 189 -1.63 5.76 -6.24
C LEU A 189 -0.09 5.87 -6.30
N THR A 190 0.50 5.44 -7.41
CA THR A 190 1.96 5.35 -7.60
C THR A 190 2.56 6.53 -8.36
N ALA A 191 1.74 7.28 -9.10
CA ALA A 191 2.13 8.58 -9.65
C ALA A 191 2.44 9.56 -8.50
N GLY A 192 3.73 9.85 -8.30
CA GLY A 192 4.31 10.60 -7.16
C GLY A 192 3.88 12.06 -6.97
N VAL A 193 2.58 12.34 -6.99
CA VAL A 193 1.98 13.60 -6.57
C VAL A 193 1.01 13.27 -5.43
N GLY A 194 1.51 13.36 -4.20
CA GLY A 194 0.66 13.34 -3.03
C GLY A 194 -0.50 14.33 -3.21
N HIS A 195 -1.71 13.87 -2.91
CA HIS A 195 -2.96 14.61 -2.95
C HIS A 195 -2.75 16.08 -2.53
N ILE A 196 -2.78 17.01 -3.48
CA ILE A 196 -2.93 18.43 -3.16
C ILE A 196 -4.40 18.57 -2.79
N SER A 197 -4.68 18.70 -1.49
CA SER A 197 -6.00 19.14 -1.02
C SER A 197 -6.38 20.38 -1.81
N THR A 198 -7.57 20.38 -2.43
CA THR A 198 -8.16 21.58 -2.99
C THR A 198 -8.35 22.56 -1.84
N ASP A 199 -7.41 23.48 -1.69
CA ASP A 199 -7.52 24.59 -0.78
C ASP A 199 -8.69 25.44 -1.30
N SER A 200 -9.85 25.30 -0.65
CA SER A 200 -11.02 26.16 -0.88
C SER A 200 -10.82 27.56 -0.28
N ASP A 201 -9.60 27.85 0.15
CA ASP A 201 -9.19 29.12 0.71
C ASP A 201 -8.74 30.03 -0.44
N GLU A 202 -9.36 31.20 -0.58
CA GLU A 202 -9.05 32.19 -1.63
C GLU A 202 -7.63 32.80 -1.50
N ARG A 203 -6.77 32.18 -0.70
CA ARG A 203 -5.41 32.61 -0.40
C ARG A 203 -4.45 32.07 -1.47
N TYR A 204 -4.00 32.98 -2.34
CA TYR A 204 -2.96 32.66 -3.31
C TYR A 204 -1.69 32.18 -2.59
N THR A 205 -1.28 30.95 -2.85
CA THR A 205 0.03 30.47 -2.41
C THR A 205 1.02 30.61 -3.56
N VAL A 206 2.02 31.48 -3.37
CA VAL A 206 3.04 31.80 -4.37
C VAL A 206 4.37 31.19 -3.97
N TYR A 207 4.98 30.45 -4.88
CA TYR A 207 6.33 29.93 -4.74
C TYR A 207 7.24 30.53 -5.80
N VAL A 208 8.49 30.80 -5.44
CA VAL A 208 9.55 30.97 -6.44
C VAL A 208 9.91 29.60 -7.04
N LEU A 209 10.53 29.58 -8.23
CA LEU A 209 10.93 28.34 -8.91
C LEU A 209 11.83 27.41 -8.07
N SER A 210 12.52 27.94 -7.06
CA SER A 210 13.32 27.16 -6.11
C SER A 210 12.50 26.49 -5.00
N GLY A 211 11.17 26.64 -4.99
CA GLY A 211 10.26 26.04 -4.01
C GLY A 211 10.09 26.83 -2.71
N ALA A 212 10.81 27.96 -2.54
CA ALA A 212 10.61 28.81 -1.38
C ALA A 212 9.24 29.53 -1.46
N ARG A 213 8.46 29.40 -0.39
CA ARG A 213 7.17 30.08 -0.26
C ARG A 213 7.40 31.58 -0.10
N LEU A 214 6.79 32.38 -0.97
CA LEU A 214 6.69 33.81 -0.77
C LEU A 214 5.47 34.06 0.12
N LEU A 215 5.71 34.67 1.28
CA LEU A 215 4.65 35.28 2.08
C LEU A 215 4.20 36.56 1.38
N SER A 216 3.55 36.44 0.22
CA SER A 216 2.86 37.59 -0.39
C SER A 216 1.60 37.86 0.42
N GLU A 217 1.38 39.12 0.80
CA GLU A 217 0.16 39.57 1.44
C GLU A 217 -1.06 38.99 0.72
N ALA A 218 -1.98 38.45 1.51
CA ALA A 218 -2.87 37.33 1.20
C ALA A 218 -4.02 37.63 0.21
N GLY A 219 -3.76 38.33 -0.90
CA GLY A 219 -4.80 38.61 -1.89
C GLY A 219 -4.36 39.12 -3.26
N SER A 220 -3.05 39.27 -3.56
CA SER A 220 -2.64 39.83 -4.87
C SER A 220 -1.22 39.46 -5.31
N VAL A 221 -1.06 39.23 -6.62
CA VAL A 221 0.23 39.04 -7.30
C VAL A 221 0.85 40.36 -7.80
N ALA A 222 0.19 41.51 -7.57
CA ALA A 222 0.62 42.81 -8.09
C ALA A 222 1.99 43.28 -7.55
N GLY A 223 2.37 42.83 -6.36
CA GLY A 223 3.66 43.13 -5.72
C GLY A 223 4.85 42.34 -6.28
N LEU A 224 4.62 41.32 -7.12
CA LEU A 224 5.71 40.50 -7.66
C LEU A 224 6.53 41.27 -8.71
N SER A 225 7.85 41.06 -8.68
CA SER A 225 8.76 41.50 -9.75
C SER A 225 8.53 40.67 -11.02
N ALA A 226 9.04 41.16 -12.17
CA ALA A 226 9.01 40.35 -13.38
C ALA A 226 9.79 39.03 -13.16
N GLY A 227 9.19 37.90 -13.52
CA GLY A 227 9.74 36.59 -13.22
C GLY A 227 8.76 35.45 -13.43
N ILE A 228 9.21 34.22 -13.13
CA ILE A 228 8.40 33.01 -13.23
C ILE A 228 8.08 32.53 -11.82
N TYR A 229 6.80 32.28 -11.57
CA TYR A 229 6.28 31.86 -10.28
C TYR A 229 5.39 30.63 -10.42
N ILE A 230 5.21 29.89 -9.33
CA ILE A 230 4.11 28.93 -9.20
C ILE A 230 3.03 29.59 -8.35
N ILE A 231 1.88 29.87 -8.94
CA ILE A 231 0.73 30.50 -8.28
C ILE A 231 -0.40 29.47 -8.27
N ASN A 232 -0.84 29.04 -7.09
CA ASN A 232 -1.87 28.01 -6.91
C ASN A 232 -1.61 26.75 -7.76
N GLY A 233 -0.36 26.29 -7.76
CA GLY A 233 0.07 25.10 -8.50
C GLY A 233 0.24 25.27 -10.01
N LYS A 234 -0.01 26.47 -10.57
CA LYS A 234 0.22 26.76 -12.00
C LYS A 234 1.46 27.60 -12.20
N LYS A 235 2.27 27.22 -13.20
CA LYS A 235 3.38 28.05 -13.66
C LYS A 235 2.81 29.31 -14.32
N THR A 236 3.20 30.47 -13.80
CA THR A 236 2.73 31.78 -14.26
C THR A 236 3.93 32.67 -14.51
N ILE A 237 3.93 33.34 -15.66
CA ILE A 237 4.93 34.34 -16.02
C ILE A 237 4.36 35.71 -15.68
N ILE A 238 5.05 36.45 -14.82
CA ILE A 238 4.77 37.86 -14.55
C ILE A 238 5.72 38.67 -15.43
N SER A 239 5.18 39.30 -16.46
CA SER A 239 5.87 40.31 -17.27
C SER A 239 5.30 41.68 -16.90
N LYS A 240 6.15 42.59 -16.41
CA LYS A 240 5.83 44.03 -16.29
C LYS A 240 6.48 44.75 -17.46
#